data_AF-X6L808-F1
#
_entry.id   AF-X6L808-F1
#
_cell.length_a   1.000
_cell.length_b   1.000
_cell.length_c   1.000
_cell.angle_alpha   90.00
_cell.angle_beta   90.00
_cell.angle_gamma   90.00
#
_symmetry.space_group_name_H-M   'P 1'
#
loop_
_entity.id
_entity.type
_entity.pdbx_description
1 polymer ?
#
loop_
_entity_poly.entity_id
_entity_poly.type
_entity_poly.pdbx_seq_one_letter_code
_entity_poly.pdbx_strand_id
1 'polypeptide(L)'
;MSQLELEEYAENTQTFLLYLVMEILDCAYATKSTSEHFIAVSHFGTFLQFAMLLKAIPWAAANGFIGVLFLFFCLFLKKCGLPDDVSSEFKLWQEEEAILKGKCTDNLKLAVEHVTGKALTHLSAAKNFKHLDSTVKSIFLTGVGPERFLHTLQKCGFDPFHKKLLKRDTGLSFRAALAWKAFRSEF
;
A
#
# COMPACT_ATOMS: atom_id res chain seq x y z
N MET A 1 10.60 -10.00 -7.96
CA MET A 1 9.73 -10.49 -6.91
C MET A 1 8.47 -10.94 -7.63
N SER A 2 8.07 -12.20 -7.53
CA SER A 2 6.75 -12.61 -8.02
C SER A 2 5.68 -11.87 -7.19
N GLN A 3 4.45 -11.75 -7.70
CA GLN A 3 3.39 -11.03 -6.99
C GLN A 3 3.15 -11.60 -5.57
N LEU A 4 3.35 -12.91 -5.40
CA LEU A 4 3.22 -13.63 -4.14
C LEU A 4 4.27 -13.23 -3.11
N GLU A 5 5.52 -13.01 -3.55
CA GLU A 5 6.60 -12.62 -2.64
C GLU A 5 6.40 -11.19 -2.09
N LEU A 6 5.72 -10.30 -2.84
CA LEU A 6 5.39 -8.96 -2.35
C LEU A 6 4.26 -9.00 -1.32
N GLU A 7 3.29 -9.89 -1.51
CA GLU A 7 2.23 -10.15 -0.53
C GLU A 7 2.82 -10.80 0.72
N GLU A 8 3.75 -11.76 0.58
CA GLU A 8 4.49 -12.35 1.70
C GLU A 8 5.32 -11.32 2.47
N TYR A 9 5.98 -10.39 1.78
CA TYR A 9 6.68 -9.29 2.44
C TYR A 9 5.72 -8.38 3.21
N ALA A 10 4.57 -8.06 2.64
CA ALA A 10 3.55 -7.27 3.34
C ALA A 10 3.02 -8.02 4.57
N GLU A 11 2.82 -9.33 4.46
CA GLU A 11 2.37 -10.18 5.54
C GLU A 11 3.37 -10.19 6.72
N ASN A 12 4.65 -10.32 6.40
CA ASN A 12 5.75 -10.33 7.38
C ASN A 12 6.13 -8.95 7.94
N THR A 13 5.52 -7.87 7.46
CA THR A 13 5.82 -6.50 7.92
C THR A 13 4.58 -5.82 8.44
N GLN A 14 3.81 -5.19 7.56
CA GLN A 14 2.68 -4.36 7.94
C GLN A 14 1.54 -5.19 8.52
N THR A 15 1.23 -6.36 7.93
CA THR A 15 0.17 -7.22 8.47
C THR A 15 0.54 -7.75 9.84
N PHE A 16 1.77 -8.23 10.03
CA PHE A 16 2.24 -8.73 11.33
C PHE A 16 2.07 -7.68 12.45
N LEU A 17 2.38 -6.41 12.17
CA LEU A 17 2.13 -5.32 13.12
C LEU A 17 0.63 -5.16 13.45
N LEU A 18 -0.25 -5.31 12.48
CA LEU A 18 -1.69 -5.26 12.72
C LEU A 18 -2.19 -6.45 13.53
N TYR A 19 -1.62 -7.64 13.35
CA TYR A 19 -1.91 -8.81 14.18
C TYR A 19 -1.52 -8.57 15.64
N LEU A 20 -0.35 -7.97 15.89
CA LEU A 20 0.05 -7.56 17.24
C LEU A 20 -0.91 -6.52 17.83
N VAL A 21 -1.39 -5.56 17.02
CA VAL A 21 -2.40 -4.59 17.48
C VAL A 21 -3.71 -5.29 17.84
N MET A 22 -4.15 -6.29 17.06
CA MET A 22 -5.34 -7.07 17.41
C MET A 22 -5.16 -7.85 18.72
N GLU A 23 -3.96 -8.35 18.99
CA GLU A 23 -3.64 -9.04 20.25
C GLU A 23 -3.67 -8.06 21.43
N ILE A 24 -3.09 -6.87 21.29
CA ILE A 24 -3.13 -5.82 22.32
C ILE A 24 -4.56 -5.36 22.61
N LEU A 25 -5.41 -5.28 21.58
CA LEU A 25 -6.80 -4.87 21.70
C LEU A 25 -7.74 -6.02 22.11
N ASP A 26 -7.19 -7.20 22.41
CA ASP A 26 -7.92 -8.41 22.81
C ASP A 26 -9.02 -8.83 21.83
N CYS A 27 -8.88 -8.48 20.55
CA CYS A 27 -9.86 -8.79 19.50
C CYS A 27 -9.45 -9.96 18.59
N ALA A 28 -8.26 -10.52 18.82
CA ALA A 28 -7.73 -11.69 18.11
C ALA A 28 -8.49 -12.99 18.46
N TYR A 29 -8.86 -13.20 19.73
CA TYR A 29 -9.41 -14.48 20.21
C TYR A 29 -10.83 -14.38 20.81
N ALA A 30 -11.38 -13.17 20.90
CA ALA A 30 -12.61 -12.90 21.66
C ALA A 30 -13.91 -13.43 21.03
N THR A 31 -13.93 -13.87 19.77
CA THR A 31 -15.18 -14.19 19.05
C THR A 31 -15.08 -15.37 18.08
N LYS A 32 -16.24 -15.95 17.74
CA LYS A 32 -16.37 -17.07 16.78
C LYS A 32 -15.94 -16.72 15.34
N SER A 33 -15.74 -15.43 15.05
CA SER A 33 -15.30 -14.86 13.77
C SER A 33 -13.79 -14.55 13.71
N THR A 34 -12.98 -15.09 14.63
CA THR A 34 -11.52 -14.91 14.66
C THR A 34 -10.85 -15.08 13.29
N SER A 35 -11.22 -16.11 12.52
CA SER A 35 -10.64 -16.32 11.19
C SER A 35 -10.95 -15.19 10.20
N GLU A 36 -12.17 -14.65 10.23
CA GLU A 36 -12.56 -13.52 9.38
C GLU A 36 -11.81 -12.24 9.76
N HIS A 37 -11.56 -12.03 11.06
CA HIS A 37 -10.76 -10.88 11.54
C HIS A 37 -9.34 -10.94 10.99
N PHE A 38 -8.66 -12.09 11.12
CA PHE A 38 -7.29 -12.27 10.62
C PHE A 38 -7.23 -12.10 9.10
N ILE A 39 -8.15 -12.70 8.33
CA ILE A 39 -8.15 -12.56 6.86
C ILE A 39 -8.42 -11.11 6.43
N ALA A 40 -9.37 -10.43 7.07
CA ALA A 40 -9.66 -9.03 6.77
C ALA A 40 -8.46 -8.12 7.09
N VAL A 41 -7.79 -8.37 8.21
CA VAL A 41 -6.56 -7.65 8.61
C VAL A 41 -5.39 -7.97 7.69
N SER A 42 -5.26 -9.20 7.19
CA SER A 42 -4.26 -9.57 6.17
C SER A 42 -4.41 -8.73 4.91
N HIS A 43 -5.61 -8.74 4.32
CA HIS A 43 -5.89 -7.92 3.14
C HIS A 43 -5.67 -6.42 3.41
N PHE A 44 -6.06 -5.95 4.58
CA PHE A 44 -5.86 -4.56 4.97
C PHE A 44 -4.37 -4.20 5.14
N GLY A 45 -3.57 -5.07 5.75
CA GLY A 45 -2.12 -4.92 5.92
C GLY A 45 -1.39 -4.85 4.58
N THR A 46 -1.75 -5.74 3.64
CA THR A 46 -1.23 -5.71 2.26
C THR A 46 -1.56 -4.42 1.53
N PHE A 47 -2.80 -3.94 1.65
CA PHE A 47 -3.20 -2.63 1.13
C PHE A 47 -2.34 -1.50 1.70
N LEU A 48 -2.15 -1.46 3.02
CA LEU A 48 -1.35 -0.42 3.68
C LEU A 48 0.11 -0.45 3.18
N GLN A 49 0.69 -1.65 3.07
CA GLN A 49 2.07 -1.81 2.61
C GLN A 49 2.24 -1.26 1.19
N PHE A 50 1.33 -1.62 0.27
CA PHE A 50 1.41 -1.16 -1.13
C PHE A 50 1.25 0.36 -1.22
N ALA A 51 0.30 0.93 -0.47
CA ALA A 51 0.12 2.37 -0.43
C ALA A 51 1.35 3.12 0.14
N MET A 52 2.01 2.57 1.15
CA MET A 52 3.25 3.13 1.69
C MET A 52 4.41 3.07 0.70
N LEU A 53 4.57 1.93 -0.01
CA LEU A 53 5.58 1.78 -1.04
C LEU A 53 5.39 2.81 -2.16
N LEU A 54 4.15 2.98 -2.65
CA LEU A 54 3.81 3.97 -3.67
C LEU A 54 4.04 5.42 -3.19
N LYS A 55 3.77 5.70 -1.91
CA LYS A 55 4.00 7.01 -1.32
C LYS A 55 5.49 7.31 -1.12
N ALA A 56 6.32 6.29 -0.92
CA ALA A 56 7.76 6.44 -0.70
C ALA A 56 8.55 6.75 -1.98
N ILE A 57 7.98 6.51 -3.16
CA ILE A 57 8.66 6.68 -4.47
C ILE A 57 9.39 8.03 -4.60
N PRO A 58 8.75 9.20 -4.34
CA PRO A 58 9.42 10.48 -4.57
C PRO A 58 10.55 10.74 -3.58
N TRP A 59 10.40 10.27 -2.33
CA TRP A 59 11.43 10.39 -1.32
C TRP A 59 12.63 9.49 -1.63
N ALA A 60 12.36 8.25 -2.05
CA ALA A 60 13.38 7.30 -2.50
C ALA A 60 14.17 7.88 -3.68
N ALA A 61 13.48 8.45 -4.67
CA ALA A 61 14.09 9.13 -5.82
C ALA A 61 15.02 10.27 -5.41
N ALA A 62 14.54 11.18 -4.56
CA ALA A 62 15.29 12.37 -4.16
C ALA A 62 16.60 12.07 -3.40
N ASN A 63 16.65 10.95 -2.67
CA ASN A 63 17.83 10.60 -1.85
C ASN A 63 18.81 9.68 -2.60
N GLY A 64 18.62 9.44 -3.90
CA GLY A 64 19.39 8.43 -4.63
C GLY A 64 19.11 7.00 -4.17
N PHE A 65 18.20 6.83 -3.20
CA PHE A 65 17.62 5.56 -2.79
C PHE A 65 16.54 5.11 -3.76
N ILE A 66 16.67 5.40 -5.06
CA ILE A 66 16.06 4.51 -6.06
C ILE A 66 16.65 3.14 -5.88
N GLY A 67 17.89 3.03 -5.41
CA GLY A 67 18.39 1.83 -4.79
C GLY A 67 17.40 1.15 -3.82
N VAL A 68 16.47 1.79 -3.11
CA VAL A 68 15.53 1.08 -2.21
C VAL A 68 14.19 0.75 -2.87
N LEU A 69 13.71 1.53 -3.84
CA LEU A 69 12.49 1.18 -4.60
C LEU A 69 12.80 0.22 -5.78
N PHE A 70 13.98 0.35 -6.35
CA PHE A 70 14.59 -0.43 -7.43
C PHE A 70 15.50 -1.55 -6.89
N LEU A 71 16.06 -1.53 -5.66
CA LEU A 71 16.59 -2.78 -5.05
C LEU A 71 15.45 -3.69 -4.60
N PHE A 72 14.38 -3.14 -4.01
CA PHE A 72 13.29 -3.98 -3.52
C PHE A 72 12.53 -4.60 -4.71
N PHE A 73 12.32 -3.84 -5.80
CA PHE A 73 11.66 -4.35 -7.00
C PHE A 73 12.61 -5.08 -7.98
N CYS A 74 13.88 -4.64 -8.15
CA CYS A 74 14.84 -5.18 -9.14
C CYS A 74 16.10 -5.88 -8.58
N LEU A 75 16.66 -5.57 -7.40
CA LEU A 75 17.79 -6.36 -6.83
C LEU A 75 17.35 -7.64 -6.12
N PHE A 76 16.15 -7.70 -5.55
CA PHE A 76 15.57 -8.98 -5.09
C PHE A 76 15.52 -10.00 -6.24
N LEU A 77 15.28 -9.53 -7.48
CA LEU A 77 15.30 -10.36 -8.69
C LEU A 77 16.71 -10.75 -9.15
N LYS A 78 17.73 -9.91 -8.95
CA LYS A 78 19.09 -10.16 -9.48
C LYS A 78 19.97 -11.02 -8.56
N LYS A 79 19.66 -11.10 -7.25
CA LYS A 79 20.50 -11.79 -6.26
C LYS A 79 20.04 -13.22 -5.89
N CYS A 80 18.83 -13.62 -6.32
CA CYS A 80 18.23 -14.92 -5.99
C CYS A 80 18.12 -15.90 -7.18
N GLY A 81 18.61 -15.50 -8.37
CA GLY A 81 18.80 -16.41 -9.51
C GLY A 81 17.56 -17.19 -9.95
N LEU A 82 16.53 -16.55 -10.50
CA LEU A 82 15.52 -17.14 -11.41
C LEU A 82 14.59 -16.05 -12.04
N PRO A 83 13.73 -16.35 -13.04
CA PRO A 83 13.76 -15.85 -14.42
C PRO A 83 12.82 -14.65 -14.73
N ASP A 84 12.85 -14.22 -15.99
CA ASP A 84 12.53 -12.91 -16.58
C ASP A 84 11.10 -12.33 -16.46
N ASP A 85 10.14 -12.94 -15.75
CA ASP A 85 8.71 -12.71 -16.08
C ASP A 85 8.08 -11.39 -15.58
N VAL A 86 8.65 -10.69 -14.59
CA VAL A 86 8.04 -9.44 -14.04
C VAL A 86 8.88 -8.19 -14.31
N SER A 87 10.21 -8.31 -14.39
CA SER A 87 11.08 -7.17 -14.74
C SER A 87 11.08 -6.87 -16.24
N SER A 88 10.72 -7.85 -17.08
CA SER A 88 10.63 -7.70 -18.53
C SER A 88 9.39 -6.94 -19.00
N GLU A 89 8.31 -6.90 -18.21
CA GLU A 89 7.03 -6.30 -18.61
C GLU A 89 7.09 -4.77 -18.70
N PHE A 90 7.80 -4.10 -17.77
CA PHE A 90 7.81 -2.64 -17.68
C PHE A 90 9.14 -1.97 -18.02
N LYS A 91 10.21 -2.69 -18.38
CA LYS A 91 11.54 -2.15 -18.81
C LYS A 91 12.08 -0.95 -17.99
N LEU A 92 11.69 -0.83 -16.71
CA LEU A 92 11.96 0.35 -15.86
C LEU A 92 13.46 0.58 -15.63
N TRP A 93 14.28 -0.44 -15.83
CA TRP A 93 15.73 -0.35 -15.71
C TRP A 93 16.39 0.55 -16.75
N GLN A 94 15.77 0.70 -17.91
CA GLN A 94 16.26 1.58 -18.97
C GLN A 94 16.01 3.06 -18.65
N GLU A 95 15.15 3.33 -17.67
CA GLU A 95 14.62 4.67 -17.36
C GLU A 95 15.04 5.15 -15.96
N GLU A 96 15.90 4.40 -15.26
CA GLU A 96 16.35 4.68 -13.89
C GLU A 96 16.84 6.13 -13.72
N GLU A 97 17.66 6.61 -14.65
CA GLU A 97 18.21 7.97 -14.59
C GLU A 97 17.12 9.05 -14.72
N ALA A 98 16.07 8.80 -15.50
CA ALA A 98 14.95 9.70 -15.63
C ALA A 98 14.13 9.74 -14.33
N ILE A 99 13.89 8.58 -13.71
CA ILE A 99 13.15 8.45 -12.45
C ILE A 99 13.95 9.07 -11.30
N LEU A 100 15.28 8.91 -11.26
CA LEU A 100 16.19 9.55 -10.30
C LEU A 100 16.07 11.07 -10.34
N LYS A 101 15.91 11.62 -11.54
CA LYS A 101 15.69 13.06 -11.76
C LYS A 101 14.26 13.50 -11.47
N GLY A 102 13.40 12.61 -10.95
CA GLY A 102 12.00 12.87 -10.63
C GLY A 102 11.10 12.98 -11.84
N LYS A 103 11.50 12.43 -12.99
CA LYS A 103 10.65 12.39 -14.19
C LYS A 103 9.75 11.16 -14.14
N CYS A 104 8.47 11.39 -14.39
CA CYS A 104 7.49 10.33 -14.54
C CYS A 104 7.49 9.81 -15.98
N THR A 105 7.99 8.59 -16.19
CA THR A 105 7.93 7.89 -17.48
C THR A 105 6.64 7.09 -17.63
N ASP A 106 6.27 6.74 -18.85
CA ASP A 106 5.00 6.03 -19.09
C ASP A 106 5.02 4.60 -18.52
N ASN A 107 6.17 3.92 -18.57
CA ASN A 107 6.34 2.63 -17.92
C ASN A 107 6.18 2.71 -16.40
N LEU A 108 6.68 3.79 -15.78
CA LEU A 108 6.50 4.01 -14.34
C LEU A 108 5.02 4.23 -14.00
N LYS A 109 4.27 4.98 -14.82
CA LYS A 109 2.82 5.17 -14.62
C LYS A 109 2.07 3.85 -14.68
N LEU A 110 2.37 3.01 -15.67
CA LEU A 110 1.73 1.71 -15.82
C LEU A 110 2.02 0.79 -14.62
N ALA A 111 3.27 0.76 -14.14
CA ALA A 111 3.64 0.01 -12.95
C ALA A 111 2.91 0.53 -11.70
N VAL A 112 2.85 1.85 -11.52
CA VAL A 112 2.13 2.49 -10.42
C VAL A 112 0.63 2.23 -10.50
N GLU A 113 0.04 2.28 -11.68
CA GLU A 113 -1.36 1.96 -11.94
C GLU A 113 -1.68 0.51 -11.54
N HIS A 114 -0.86 -0.44 -11.99
CA HIS A 114 -1.04 -1.86 -11.69
C HIS A 114 -0.97 -2.14 -10.17
N VAL A 115 0.03 -1.59 -9.48
CA VAL A 115 0.16 -1.74 -8.01
C VAL A 115 -0.98 -1.03 -7.27
N THR A 116 -1.41 0.14 -7.75
CA THR A 116 -2.56 0.88 -7.18
C THR A 116 -3.85 0.06 -7.30
N GLY A 117 -4.09 -0.56 -8.46
CA GLY A 117 -5.24 -1.43 -8.68
C GLY A 117 -5.25 -2.60 -7.71
N LYS A 118 -4.12 -3.30 -7.54
CA LYS A 118 -3.98 -4.39 -6.56
C LYS A 118 -4.24 -3.93 -5.12
N ALA A 119 -3.67 -2.81 -4.71
CA ALA A 119 -3.88 -2.26 -3.37
C ALA A 119 -5.38 -1.99 -3.09
N LEU A 120 -6.10 -1.42 -4.06
CA LEU A 120 -7.53 -1.14 -3.92
C LEU A 120 -8.39 -2.42 -3.95
N THR A 121 -7.97 -3.46 -4.68
CA THR A 121 -8.61 -4.78 -4.62
C THR A 121 -8.50 -5.39 -3.22
N HIS A 122 -7.31 -5.34 -2.60
CA HIS A 122 -7.12 -5.80 -1.22
C HIS A 122 -7.95 -4.98 -0.21
N LEU A 123 -8.01 -3.66 -0.37
CA LEU A 123 -8.87 -2.81 0.45
C LEU A 123 -10.34 -3.22 0.32
N SER A 124 -10.81 -3.46 -0.91
CA SER A 124 -12.19 -3.89 -1.18
C SER A 124 -12.48 -5.26 -0.56
N ALA A 125 -11.53 -6.20 -0.65
CA ALA A 125 -11.63 -7.51 -0.02
C ALA A 125 -11.75 -7.39 1.51
N ALA A 126 -10.93 -6.54 2.15
CA ALA A 126 -11.00 -6.30 3.59
C ALA A 126 -12.35 -5.69 4.03
N LYS A 127 -12.95 -4.83 3.20
CA LYS A 127 -14.25 -4.20 3.50
C LYS A 127 -15.47 -5.10 3.30
N ASN A 128 -15.33 -6.16 2.50
CA ASN A 128 -16.45 -7.06 2.18
C ASN A 128 -16.86 -7.97 3.35
N PHE A 129 -16.05 -8.05 4.41
CA PHE A 129 -16.37 -8.82 5.61
C PHE A 129 -17.44 -8.12 6.46
N LYS A 130 -18.62 -8.76 6.60
CA LYS A 130 -19.78 -8.19 7.30
C LYS A 130 -19.71 -8.35 8.82
N HIS A 131 -19.02 -9.38 9.31
CA HIS A 131 -19.02 -9.78 10.72
C HIS A 131 -17.72 -9.42 11.44
N LEU A 132 -17.20 -8.21 11.21
CA LEU A 132 -16.05 -7.70 11.94
C LEU A 132 -16.50 -7.01 13.24
N ASP A 133 -15.82 -7.32 14.35
CA ASP A 133 -15.99 -6.60 15.60
C ASP A 133 -15.67 -5.10 15.44
N SER A 134 -16.32 -4.28 16.25
CA SER A 134 -16.13 -2.83 16.31
C SER A 134 -14.67 -2.44 16.60
N THR A 135 -13.98 -3.22 17.44
CA THR A 135 -12.58 -3.00 17.79
C THR A 135 -11.67 -3.26 16.59
N VAL A 136 -11.90 -4.33 15.84
CA VAL A 136 -11.18 -4.65 14.59
C VAL A 136 -11.42 -3.57 13.54
N LYS A 137 -12.68 -3.12 13.38
CA LYS A 137 -13.04 -2.03 12.49
C LYS A 137 -12.28 -0.74 12.82
N SER A 138 -12.03 -0.45 14.10
CA SER A 138 -11.27 0.73 14.50
C SER A 138 -9.84 0.76 13.96
N ILE A 139 -9.21 -0.42 13.79
CA ILE A 139 -7.88 -0.55 13.18
C ILE A 139 -7.89 -0.02 11.73
N PHE A 140 -9.03 -0.14 11.04
CA PHE A 140 -9.16 0.23 9.63
C PHE A 140 -9.17 1.77 9.45
N LEU A 141 -9.33 2.55 10.54
CA LEU A 141 -9.16 4.01 10.53
C LEU A 141 -7.78 4.42 10.02
N THR A 142 -6.76 3.59 10.25
CA THR A 142 -5.39 3.84 9.78
C THR A 142 -5.30 3.89 8.24
N GLY A 143 -6.27 3.30 7.54
CA GLY A 143 -6.33 3.21 6.07
C GLY A 143 -6.94 4.43 5.38
N VAL A 144 -7.59 5.33 6.11
CA VAL A 144 -8.26 6.51 5.52
C VAL A 144 -7.28 7.42 4.79
N GLY A 145 -6.09 7.63 5.34
CA GLY A 145 -5.03 8.41 4.70
C GLY A 145 -4.49 7.74 3.44
N PRO A 146 -4.03 6.47 3.53
CA PRO A 146 -3.60 5.67 2.37
C PRO A 146 -4.64 5.58 1.25
N GLU A 147 -5.93 5.37 1.56
CA GLU A 147 -7.01 5.30 0.58
C GLU A 147 -7.18 6.62 -0.18
N ARG A 148 -7.20 7.75 0.56
CA ARG A 148 -7.23 9.10 -0.05
C ARG A 148 -6.01 9.36 -0.92
N PHE A 149 -4.84 8.90 -0.50
CA PHE A 149 -3.61 9.02 -1.28
C PHE A 149 -3.74 8.27 -2.61
N LEU A 150 -4.17 7.00 -2.60
CA LEU A 150 -4.35 6.22 -3.84
C LEU A 150 -5.38 6.85 -4.78
N HIS A 151 -6.52 7.34 -4.26
CA HIS A 151 -7.49 8.06 -5.09
C HIS A 151 -6.95 9.39 -5.64
N THR A 152 -6.10 10.08 -4.89
CA THR A 152 -5.43 11.29 -5.40
C THR A 152 -4.40 10.93 -6.47
N LEU A 153 -3.69 9.81 -6.30
CA LEU A 153 -2.72 9.28 -7.26
C LEU A 153 -3.41 8.91 -8.59
N GLN A 154 -4.57 8.24 -8.53
CA GLN A 154 -5.43 7.99 -9.70
C GLN A 154 -5.82 9.29 -10.42
N LYS A 155 -6.27 10.31 -9.67
CA LYS A 155 -6.62 11.63 -10.23
C LYS A 155 -5.43 12.39 -10.81
N CYS A 156 -4.21 12.06 -10.41
CA CYS A 156 -2.97 12.64 -10.94
C CYS A 156 -2.42 11.82 -12.12
N GLY A 157 -3.18 10.88 -12.69
CA GLY A 157 -2.75 10.05 -13.81
C GLY A 157 -1.60 9.11 -13.44
N PHE A 158 -1.59 8.64 -12.20
CA PHE A 158 -0.58 7.71 -11.66
C PHE A 158 0.86 8.27 -11.66
N ASP A 159 1.02 9.60 -11.70
CA ASP A 159 2.31 10.25 -11.52
C ASP A 159 2.65 10.37 -10.02
N PRO A 160 3.64 9.60 -9.49
CA PRO A 160 4.02 9.67 -8.08
C PRO A 160 4.72 10.99 -7.71
N PHE A 161 5.32 11.69 -8.68
CA PHE A 161 6.04 12.96 -8.47
C PHE A 161 5.13 14.18 -8.51
N HIS A 162 3.83 13.98 -8.73
CA HIS A 162 2.88 15.07 -8.87
C HIS A 162 2.82 15.93 -7.60
N LYS A 163 2.95 17.26 -7.76
CA LYS A 163 3.02 18.23 -6.64
C LYS A 163 1.87 18.15 -5.65
N LYS A 164 0.68 17.69 -6.07
CA LYS A 164 -0.48 17.49 -5.18
C LYS A 164 -0.27 16.35 -4.17
N LEU A 165 0.47 15.31 -4.54
CA LEU A 165 0.74 14.15 -3.68
C LEU A 165 1.84 14.42 -2.64
N LEU A 166 2.78 15.30 -2.98
CA LEU A 166 3.88 15.71 -2.10
C LEU A 166 3.41 16.65 -0.98
N LYS A 167 2.29 17.35 -1.18
CA LYS A 167 1.71 18.20 -0.15
C LYS A 167 1.08 17.33 0.94
N ARG A 168 1.41 17.63 2.19
CA ARG A 168 0.85 16.94 3.36
C ARG A 168 -0.65 17.24 3.46
N ASP A 169 -1.49 16.22 3.37
CA ASP A 169 -2.93 16.35 3.60
C ASP A 169 -3.22 16.32 5.11
N THR A 170 -2.88 17.41 5.80
CA THR A 170 -3.18 17.62 7.24
C THR A 170 -4.36 18.58 7.45
N GLY A 171 -5.05 18.93 6.37
CA GLY A 171 -6.12 19.92 6.40
C GLY A 171 -7.37 19.44 7.12
N LEU A 172 -8.30 20.37 7.31
CA LEU A 172 -9.63 20.12 7.88
C LEU A 172 -10.36 18.97 7.15
N SER A 173 -10.15 18.83 5.85
CA SER A 173 -10.69 17.76 5.01
C SER A 173 -10.27 16.36 5.44
N PHE A 174 -9.03 16.17 5.90
CA PHE A 174 -8.55 14.88 6.38
C PHE A 174 -9.17 14.55 7.75
N ARG A 175 -9.14 15.51 8.68
CA ARG A 175 -9.71 15.35 10.02
C ARG A 175 -11.22 15.11 9.97
N ALA A 176 -11.94 15.83 9.12
CA ALA A 176 -13.37 15.65 8.92
C ALA A 176 -13.69 14.27 8.33
N ALA A 177 -12.94 13.80 7.34
CA ALA A 177 -13.14 12.47 6.78
C ALA A 177 -12.84 11.35 7.80
N LEU A 178 -11.78 11.51 8.58
CA LEU A 178 -11.44 10.57 9.65
C LEU A 178 -12.53 10.54 10.73
N ALA A 179 -12.97 11.71 11.21
CA ALA A 179 -14.03 11.83 12.21
C ALA A 179 -15.36 11.28 11.69
N TRP A 180 -15.68 11.50 10.41
CA TRP A 180 -16.89 10.98 9.78
C TRP A 180 -16.89 9.46 9.66
N LYS A 181 -15.78 8.87 9.20
CA LYS A 181 -15.63 7.41 9.14
C LYS A 181 -15.65 6.77 10.52
N ALA A 182 -14.98 7.38 11.49
CA ALA A 182 -15.03 6.95 12.89
C ALA A 182 -16.46 7.00 13.45
N PHE A 183 -17.19 8.09 13.21
CA PHE A 183 -18.57 8.25 13.68
C PHE A 183 -19.52 7.19 13.11
N ARG A 184 -19.39 6.87 11.81
CA ARG A 184 -20.27 5.90 11.16
C ARG A 184 -19.89 4.44 11.39
N SER A 185 -18.73 4.17 12.01
CA SER A 185 -18.10 2.83 11.98
C SER A 185 -17.99 2.27 10.56
N GLU A 186 -17.96 3.17 9.56
CA GLU A 186 -17.90 2.86 8.13
C GLU A 186 -16.44 3.00 7.70
N PHE A 187 -15.91 1.90 7.17
CA PHE A 187 -14.52 1.80 6.71
C PHE A 187 -14.47 1.58 5.21
#